data_AF-A0A552JW24-F1
#
_entry.id   AF-A0A552JW24-F1
#
_cell.length_a   1.000
_cell.length_b   1.000
_cell.length_c   1.000
_cell.angle_alpha   90.00
_cell.angle_beta   90.00
_cell.angle_gamma   90.00
#
_symmetry.space_group_name_H-M   'P 1'
#
loop_
_entity.id
_entity.type
_entity.pdbx_description
1 polymer ?
#
loop_
_entity_poly.entity_id
_entity_poly.type
_entity_poly.pdbx_seq_one_letter_code
_entity_poly.pdbx_strand_id
1 'polypeptide(L)'
;MSIINHRTKIVATIGPASNSPEVLKQMIGAGMNVARLNFSHGSYEDHGKVVALLRQISQELDNPITLLQDLQGPKIRVGNLPNGSITINDGDYLTLVPMDEYRGEANTVAIDYPYLAEEAQLGEQILLDDGLLELKIVEINGKDLKCQVLEGGILKSRKGVNLPHLNLRLPSMTEKDKQDLEFGLSQGVDWVSLSFVRKGEDIKAIKAFLAERNHGDVPVIAKIEKPQAIENLESIIEECDGIMVARGDLGVELSPEKVPMLQKRIIRLCNMKTIPVITATQMLESMIHNPRPTRAEASDVANAIIDGTDAVMLSGESAVGDFPVKAVAMLAKIAHDVEADVKFDNVPPNESDETHALSEALVAIDQTLDLRYIVTFTTSGYTSLLASKERPSVPVIAMTPNKRVYHRLNLVWGVIPILLDHQVSVFEDVLKQTESILLQKNLAQSGDKILIMAGIPMQKTKGTNFLKIHTIS
;
A
#
# COMPACT_ATOMS: atom_id res chain seq x y z
N MET A 1 6.70 23.15 6.26
CA MET A 1 7.13 21.83 5.74
C MET A 1 8.41 21.40 6.47
N SER A 2 8.41 20.31 7.23
CA SER A 2 9.67 19.71 7.69
C SER A 2 10.29 18.97 6.52
N ILE A 3 11.58 19.21 6.25
CA ILE A 3 12.31 18.42 5.25
C ILE A 3 12.34 16.98 5.78
N ILE A 4 11.59 16.09 5.13
CA ILE A 4 11.60 14.67 5.46
C ILE A 4 12.99 14.15 5.07
N ASN A 5 13.72 13.60 6.05
CA ASN A 5 15.11 13.15 5.88
C ASN A 5 15.23 11.74 5.25
N HIS A 6 14.15 11.18 4.71
CA HIS A 6 14.13 9.88 4.05
C HIS A 6 13.29 9.93 2.76
N ARG A 7 13.53 8.99 1.85
CA ARG A 7 12.89 8.86 0.53
C ARG A 7 11.73 7.87 0.58
N THR A 8 11.92 6.71 1.22
CA THR A 8 10.91 5.68 1.41
C THR A 8 9.73 6.25 2.18
N LYS A 9 8.53 6.04 1.67
CA LYS A 9 7.30 6.57 2.27
C LYS A 9 6.82 5.69 3.41
N ILE A 10 6.09 6.30 4.34
CA ILE A 10 5.50 5.60 5.48
C ILE A 10 3.99 5.64 5.35
N VAL A 11 3.40 4.45 5.23
CA VAL A 11 1.96 4.24 5.32
C VAL A 11 1.61 3.86 6.75
N ALA A 12 0.68 4.58 7.37
CA ALA A 12 0.19 4.23 8.70
C ALA A 12 -1.32 4.03 8.66
N THR A 13 -1.77 2.93 9.26
CA THR A 13 -3.20 2.64 9.41
C THR A 13 -3.78 3.49 10.54
N ILE A 14 -4.85 4.22 10.26
CA ILE A 14 -5.53 5.05 11.26
C ILE A 14 -6.57 4.23 11.99
N GLY A 15 -6.59 4.34 13.32
CA GLY A 15 -7.50 3.61 14.18
C GLY A 15 -7.65 4.27 15.56
N PRO A 16 -8.23 3.56 16.55
CA PRO A 16 -8.48 4.11 17.88
C PRO A 16 -7.28 4.74 18.58
N ALA A 17 -6.06 4.23 18.34
CA ALA A 17 -4.85 4.77 18.94
C ALA A 17 -4.34 6.06 18.26
N SER A 18 -4.80 6.34 17.04
CA SER A 18 -4.25 7.39 16.17
C SER A 18 -5.27 8.38 15.61
N ASN A 19 -6.55 8.27 15.94
CA ASN A 19 -7.61 9.12 15.35
C ASN A 19 -7.79 10.50 16.02
N SER A 20 -6.96 10.87 17.00
CA SER A 20 -7.00 12.20 17.62
C SER A 20 -6.18 13.23 16.84
N PRO A 21 -6.60 14.51 16.80
CA PRO A 21 -5.86 15.57 16.10
C PRO A 21 -4.39 15.68 16.53
N GLU A 22 -4.12 15.55 17.82
CA GLU A 22 -2.78 15.68 18.40
C GLU A 22 -1.87 14.53 17.93
N VAL A 23 -2.36 13.30 17.97
CA VAL A 23 -1.58 12.12 17.54
C VAL A 23 -1.35 12.15 16.03
N LEU A 24 -2.35 12.53 15.24
CA LEU A 24 -2.19 12.68 13.79
C LEU A 24 -1.11 13.71 13.43
N LYS A 25 -1.14 14.90 14.06
CA LYS A 25 -0.09 15.91 13.85
C LYS A 25 1.29 15.38 14.24
N GLN A 26 1.40 14.63 15.33
CA GLN A 26 2.65 14.01 15.75
C GLN A 26 3.13 12.93 14.77
N MET A 27 2.24 12.08 14.26
CA MET A 27 2.58 11.06 13.26
C MET A 27 3.05 11.70 11.94
N ILE A 28 2.38 12.77 11.48
CA ILE A 28 2.80 13.53 10.30
C ILE A 28 4.18 14.15 10.52
N GLY A 29 4.40 14.78 11.67
CA GLY A 29 5.72 15.33 12.04
C GLY A 29 6.81 14.26 12.20
N ALA A 30 6.43 13.03 12.54
CA ALA A 30 7.34 11.89 12.67
C ALA A 30 7.68 11.23 11.31
N GLY A 31 6.99 11.58 10.22
CA GLY A 31 7.29 11.09 8.87
C GLY A 31 6.15 10.35 8.16
N MET A 32 4.93 10.30 8.71
CA MET A 32 3.79 9.66 8.03
C MET A 32 3.46 10.38 6.72
N ASN A 33 3.38 9.64 5.62
CA ASN A 33 3.05 10.16 4.28
C ASN A 33 1.64 9.77 3.82
N VAL A 34 1.22 8.56 4.16
CA VAL A 34 -0.04 7.96 3.71
C VAL A 34 -0.83 7.48 4.92
N ALA A 35 -2.09 7.92 5.01
CA ALA A 35 -3.04 7.43 5.98
C ALA A 35 -3.89 6.34 5.34
N ARG A 36 -3.73 5.10 5.80
CA ARG A 36 -4.54 3.95 5.40
C ARG A 36 -5.83 3.92 6.24
N LEU A 37 -6.96 3.91 5.55
CA LEU A 37 -8.31 3.76 6.09
C LEU A 37 -8.74 2.32 5.83
N ASN A 38 -8.75 1.48 6.88
CA ASN A 38 -9.11 0.07 6.74
C ASN A 38 -10.63 -0.12 6.87
N PHE A 39 -11.31 -0.42 5.76
CA PHE A 39 -12.77 -0.59 5.72
C PHE A 39 -13.26 -1.96 6.23
N SER A 40 -12.35 -2.81 6.70
CA SER A 40 -12.73 -3.99 7.49
C SER A 40 -13.31 -3.62 8.87
N HIS A 41 -13.06 -2.40 9.34
CA HIS A 41 -13.47 -1.91 10.64
C HIS A 41 -13.99 -0.47 10.55
N GLY A 42 -14.69 -0.03 11.59
CA GLY A 42 -15.22 1.33 11.68
C GLY A 42 -16.51 1.54 10.89
N SER A 43 -17.23 2.60 11.24
CA SER A 43 -18.41 3.05 10.50
C SER A 43 -18.04 4.12 9.47
N TYR A 44 -18.93 4.39 8.51
CA TYR A 44 -18.77 5.52 7.60
C TYR A 44 -18.70 6.87 8.33
N GLU A 45 -19.39 7.02 9.46
CA GLU A 45 -19.31 8.23 10.27
C GLU A 45 -17.90 8.43 10.83
N ASP A 46 -17.27 7.36 11.33
CA ASP A 46 -15.91 7.41 11.87
C ASP A 46 -14.89 7.72 10.78
N HIS A 47 -14.98 7.02 9.64
CA HIS A 47 -14.09 7.26 8.49
C HIS A 47 -14.24 8.69 7.97
N GLY A 48 -15.46 9.23 7.87
CA GLY A 48 -15.72 10.60 7.43
C GLY A 48 -15.08 11.65 8.35
N LYS A 49 -15.16 11.46 9.68
CA LYS A 49 -14.49 12.32 10.66
C LYS A 49 -12.97 12.31 10.50
N VAL A 50 -12.39 11.12 10.32
CA VAL A 50 -10.95 10.94 10.13
C VAL A 50 -10.48 11.61 8.83
N VAL A 51 -11.19 11.42 7.72
CA VAL A 51 -10.87 12.05 6.43
C VAL A 51 -10.87 13.57 6.54
N ALA A 52 -11.92 14.15 7.12
CA ALA A 52 -12.04 15.60 7.29
C ALA A 52 -10.88 16.15 8.13
N LEU A 53 -10.56 15.48 9.23
CA LEU A 53 -9.46 15.86 10.12
C LEU A 53 -8.09 15.79 9.42
N LEU A 54 -7.81 14.72 8.68
CA LEU A 54 -6.55 14.57 7.93
C LEU A 54 -6.39 15.66 6.85
N ARG A 55 -7.47 16.01 6.14
CA ARG A 55 -7.44 17.10 5.16
C ARG A 55 -7.20 18.46 5.81
N GLN A 56 -7.85 18.72 6.95
CA GLN A 56 -7.62 19.93 7.74
C GLN A 56 -6.15 20.03 8.19
N ILE A 57 -5.61 18.96 8.77
CA ILE A 57 -4.22 18.95 9.25
C ILE A 57 -3.22 19.08 8.09
N SER A 58 -3.47 18.41 6.96
CA SER A 58 -2.64 18.52 5.76
C SER A 58 -2.55 19.96 5.25
N GLN A 59 -3.67 20.70 5.30
CA GLN A 59 -3.71 22.11 4.93
C GLN A 59 -3.03 23.00 5.98
N GLU A 60 -3.28 22.77 7.28
CA GLU A 60 -2.68 23.54 8.38
C GLU A 60 -1.15 23.45 8.38
N LEU A 61 -0.61 22.26 8.11
CA LEU A 61 0.83 22.00 8.14
C LEU A 61 1.55 22.27 6.82
N ASP A 62 0.81 22.59 5.76
CA ASP A 62 1.32 22.66 4.37
C ASP A 62 2.16 21.42 4.03
N ASN A 63 1.57 20.24 4.29
CA ASN A 63 2.20 18.94 4.11
C ASN A 63 1.20 17.99 3.46
N PRO A 64 1.47 17.43 2.26
CA PRO A 64 0.54 16.50 1.63
C PRO A 64 0.37 15.26 2.49
N ILE A 65 -0.88 14.78 2.61
CA ILE A 65 -1.18 13.44 3.11
C ILE A 65 -2.01 12.70 2.08
N THR A 66 -1.57 11.50 1.70
CA THR A 66 -2.33 10.59 0.85
C THR A 66 -3.34 9.83 1.69
N LEU A 67 -4.59 9.75 1.25
CA LEU A 67 -5.60 8.87 1.82
C LEU A 67 -5.70 7.60 0.98
N LEU A 68 -5.38 6.47 1.59
CA LEU A 68 -5.50 5.15 1.00
C LEU A 68 -6.73 4.45 1.58
N GLN A 69 -7.75 4.24 0.76
CA GLN A 69 -8.89 3.39 1.12
C GLN A 69 -8.51 1.92 0.91
N ASP A 70 -8.55 1.10 1.96
CA ASP A 70 -8.31 -0.33 1.87
C ASP A 70 -9.61 -1.13 2.01
N LEU A 71 -10.05 -1.74 0.90
CA LEU A 71 -11.26 -2.55 0.83
C LEU A 71 -11.04 -3.91 1.49
N GLN A 72 -12.08 -4.47 2.11
CA GLN A 72 -11.96 -5.72 2.86
C GLN A 72 -11.74 -6.92 1.93
N GLY A 73 -12.42 -6.93 0.78
CA GLY A 73 -12.45 -8.07 -0.13
C GLY A 73 -13.24 -9.25 0.45
N PRO A 74 -13.28 -10.38 -0.28
CA PRO A 74 -14.08 -11.55 0.07
C PRO A 74 -13.42 -12.45 1.14
N LYS A 75 -13.07 -11.89 2.31
CA LYS A 75 -12.45 -12.66 3.41
C LYS A 75 -13.46 -13.61 4.05
N ILE A 76 -13.21 -14.91 3.96
CA ILE A 76 -14.01 -15.94 4.65
C ILE A 76 -13.67 -15.93 6.15
N ARG A 77 -14.69 -16.10 6.98
CA ARG A 77 -14.61 -16.07 8.43
C ARG A 77 -15.43 -17.16 9.10
N VAL A 78 -14.97 -17.49 10.29
CA VAL A 78 -15.71 -18.26 11.28
C VAL A 78 -16.91 -17.46 11.77
N GLY A 79 -18.04 -18.14 11.93
CA GLY A 79 -19.25 -17.58 12.51
C GLY A 79 -19.13 -17.28 13.99
N ASN A 80 -20.27 -16.98 14.60
CA ASN A 80 -20.32 -16.75 16.04
C ASN A 80 -20.31 -18.09 16.77
N LEU A 81 -19.32 -18.29 17.63
CA LEU A 81 -19.20 -19.49 18.46
C LEU A 81 -20.01 -19.33 19.76
N PRO A 82 -20.59 -20.42 20.31
CA PRO A 82 -21.22 -20.42 21.63
C PRO A 82 -20.16 -20.08 22.68
N ASN A 83 -20.31 -18.96 23.38
CA ASN A 83 -19.33 -18.36 24.31
C ASN A 83 -18.13 -17.63 23.67
N GLY A 84 -18.16 -17.36 22.36
CA GLY A 84 -17.17 -16.53 21.68
C GLY A 84 -15.86 -17.24 21.32
N SER A 85 -15.62 -18.44 21.83
CA SER A 85 -14.48 -19.29 21.47
C SER A 85 -14.74 -20.77 21.73
N ILE A 86 -14.04 -21.64 21.02
CA ILE A 86 -13.97 -23.09 21.28
C ILE A 86 -12.50 -23.53 21.37
N THR A 87 -12.23 -24.56 22.17
CA THR A 87 -10.92 -25.23 22.19
C THR A 87 -10.98 -26.46 21.31
N ILE A 88 -10.00 -26.61 20.44
CA ILE A 88 -9.89 -27.69 19.46
C ILE A 88 -8.56 -28.38 19.72
N ASN A 89 -8.52 -29.70 19.89
CA ASN A 89 -7.27 -30.42 20.17
C ASN A 89 -6.76 -31.15 18.91
N ASP A 90 -5.46 -31.37 18.85
CA ASP A 90 -4.82 -32.14 17.79
C ASP A 90 -5.43 -33.53 17.67
N GLY A 91 -5.71 -33.96 16.44
CA GLY A 91 -6.31 -35.25 16.14
C GLY A 91 -7.83 -35.33 16.32
N ASP A 92 -8.47 -34.31 16.90
CA ASP A 92 -9.93 -34.25 16.98
C ASP A 92 -10.55 -34.10 15.58
N TYR A 93 -11.86 -34.32 15.50
CA TYR A 93 -12.66 -34.02 14.31
C TYR A 93 -13.53 -32.79 14.54
N LEU A 94 -13.51 -31.89 13.56
CA LEU A 94 -14.33 -30.68 13.53
C LEU A 94 -15.15 -30.68 12.24
N THR A 95 -16.44 -30.41 12.35
CA THR A 95 -17.33 -30.24 11.20
C THR A 95 -17.48 -28.77 10.87
N LEU A 96 -17.24 -28.38 9.62
CA LEU A 96 -17.52 -27.04 9.12
C LEU A 96 -18.84 -27.06 8.35
N VAL A 97 -19.71 -26.09 8.65
CA VAL A 97 -21.03 -25.96 8.01
C VAL A 97 -21.29 -24.51 7.59
N PRO A 98 -22.14 -24.26 6.58
CA PRO A 98 -22.65 -22.92 6.30
C PRO A 98 -23.34 -22.29 7.52
N MET A 99 -23.22 -20.96 7.66
CA MET A 99 -23.83 -20.22 8.77
C MET A 99 -25.33 -20.46 8.97
N ASP A 100 -26.09 -20.60 7.88
CA ASP A 100 -27.53 -20.84 7.89
C ASP A 100 -27.91 -22.28 8.29
N GLU A 101 -26.94 -23.18 8.36
CA GLU A 101 -27.13 -24.59 8.74
C GLU A 101 -26.66 -24.90 10.16
N TYR A 102 -25.87 -24.03 10.78
CA TYR A 102 -25.46 -24.20 12.17
C TYR A 102 -26.66 -24.20 13.13
N ARG A 103 -26.76 -25.22 14.00
CA ARG A 103 -27.79 -25.32 15.05
C ARG A 103 -27.20 -25.41 16.46
N GLY A 104 -25.90 -25.16 16.62
CA GLY A 104 -25.22 -25.27 17.91
C GLY A 104 -24.77 -26.69 18.22
N GLU A 105 -24.55 -27.51 17.20
CA GLU A 105 -24.02 -28.86 17.34
C GLU A 105 -22.62 -28.85 17.94
N ALA A 106 -22.31 -29.89 18.72
CA ALA A 106 -20.97 -30.06 19.29
C ALA A 106 -19.93 -30.33 18.18
N ASN A 107 -18.72 -29.81 18.35
CA ASN A 107 -17.62 -29.94 17.39
C ASN A 107 -17.97 -29.44 15.98
N THR A 108 -18.90 -28.50 15.88
CA THR A 108 -19.30 -27.88 14.61
C THR A 108 -19.02 -26.39 14.62
N VAL A 109 -18.48 -25.87 13.52
CA VAL A 109 -18.18 -24.46 13.32
C VAL A 109 -18.86 -23.95 12.07
N ALA A 110 -19.59 -22.84 12.23
CA ALA A 110 -20.19 -22.11 11.12
C ALA A 110 -19.12 -21.36 10.31
N ILE A 111 -19.21 -21.38 8.98
CA ILE A 111 -18.37 -20.60 8.06
C ILE A 111 -19.26 -19.70 7.21
N ASP A 112 -18.85 -18.45 6.98
CA ASP A 112 -19.59 -17.46 6.18
C ASP A 112 -19.46 -17.64 4.66
N TYR A 113 -19.18 -18.87 4.23
CA TYR A 113 -19.09 -19.24 2.84
C TYR A 113 -19.95 -20.48 2.54
N PRO A 114 -21.17 -20.31 2.01
CA PRO A 114 -22.14 -21.40 1.89
C PRO A 114 -21.74 -22.46 0.84
N TYR A 115 -20.82 -22.11 -0.05
CA TYR A 115 -20.36 -22.97 -1.15
C TYR A 115 -19.12 -23.80 -0.81
N LEU A 116 -18.63 -23.70 0.43
CA LEU A 116 -17.38 -24.32 0.86
C LEU A 116 -17.33 -25.83 0.56
N ALA A 117 -18.39 -26.56 0.90
CA ALA A 117 -18.46 -28.00 0.69
C ALA A 117 -18.52 -28.42 -0.79
N GLU A 118 -19.12 -27.58 -1.65
CA GLU A 118 -19.22 -27.82 -3.08
C GLU A 118 -17.87 -27.68 -3.80
N GLU A 119 -16.95 -26.91 -3.22
CA GLU A 119 -15.63 -26.58 -3.80
C GLU A 119 -14.47 -27.25 -3.06
N ALA A 120 -14.75 -27.89 -1.94
CA ALA A 120 -13.79 -28.65 -1.16
C ALA A 120 -13.31 -29.89 -1.91
N GLN A 121 -12.04 -30.25 -1.67
CA GLN A 121 -11.47 -31.51 -2.14
C GLN A 121 -10.93 -32.29 -0.94
N LEU A 122 -11.13 -33.61 -0.97
CA LEU A 122 -10.61 -34.48 0.10
C LEU A 122 -9.10 -34.36 0.20
N GLY A 123 -8.60 -34.23 1.42
CA GLY A 123 -7.19 -34.08 1.73
C GLY A 123 -6.68 -32.65 1.72
N GLU A 124 -7.48 -31.67 1.29
CA GLU A 124 -7.09 -30.26 1.29
C GLU A 124 -7.01 -29.67 2.69
N GLN A 125 -6.17 -28.64 2.80
CA GLN A 125 -5.88 -27.91 4.03
C GLN A 125 -6.86 -26.75 4.21
N ILE A 126 -7.32 -26.55 5.44
CA ILE A 126 -8.06 -25.36 5.87
C ILE A 126 -7.29 -24.76 7.04
N LEU A 127 -6.91 -23.49 6.87
CA LEU A 127 -6.20 -22.72 7.88
C LEU A 127 -7.17 -21.79 8.57
N LEU A 128 -7.14 -21.74 9.89
CA LEU A 128 -7.97 -20.87 10.71
C LEU A 128 -7.10 -19.95 11.56
N ASP A 129 -7.63 -18.75 11.83
CA ASP A 129 -6.97 -17.74 12.66
C ASP A 129 -5.54 -17.41 12.18
N ASP A 130 -5.43 -16.97 10.93
CA ASP A 130 -4.16 -16.60 10.29
C ASP A 130 -3.12 -17.74 10.34
N GLY A 131 -3.58 -18.99 10.15
CA GLY A 131 -2.74 -20.19 10.09
C GLY A 131 -2.33 -20.77 11.44
N LEU A 132 -2.85 -20.24 12.56
CA LEU A 132 -2.55 -20.77 13.90
C LEU A 132 -3.23 -22.11 14.20
N LEU A 133 -4.31 -22.44 13.49
CA LEU A 133 -4.96 -23.74 13.55
C LEU A 133 -5.05 -24.32 12.14
N GLU A 134 -4.82 -25.61 12.03
CA GLU A 134 -4.79 -26.33 10.77
C GLU A 134 -5.75 -27.51 10.79
N LEU A 135 -6.60 -27.58 9.77
CA LEU A 135 -7.52 -28.69 9.53
C LEU A 135 -7.23 -29.34 8.18
N LYS A 136 -7.53 -30.63 8.08
CA LYS A 136 -7.49 -31.39 6.83
C LYS A 136 -8.85 -31.99 6.52
N ILE A 137 -9.37 -31.76 5.32
CA ILE A 137 -10.67 -32.28 4.92
C ILE A 137 -10.59 -33.80 4.77
N VAL A 138 -11.43 -34.54 5.52
CA VAL A 138 -11.45 -36.02 5.50
C VAL A 138 -12.77 -36.59 4.97
N GLU A 139 -13.85 -35.82 5.00
CA GLU A 139 -15.17 -36.27 4.54
C GLU A 139 -16.01 -35.09 4.08
N ILE A 140 -16.77 -35.26 3.00
CA ILE A 140 -17.71 -34.26 2.45
C ILE A 140 -19.10 -34.90 2.43
N ASN A 141 -20.02 -34.41 3.26
CA ASN A 141 -21.38 -34.94 3.41
C ASN A 141 -22.40 -33.85 3.13
N GLY A 142 -22.81 -33.71 1.86
CA GLY A 142 -23.68 -32.62 1.46
C GLY A 142 -22.99 -31.28 1.64
N LYS A 143 -23.43 -30.49 2.62
CA LYS A 143 -22.84 -29.20 2.99
C LYS A 143 -21.90 -29.26 4.20
N ASP A 144 -21.79 -30.42 4.83
CA ASP A 144 -20.97 -30.63 6.00
C ASP A 144 -19.57 -31.08 5.57
N LEU A 145 -18.55 -30.37 6.04
CA LEU A 145 -17.15 -30.74 5.84
C LEU A 145 -16.55 -31.23 7.14
N LYS A 146 -16.36 -32.54 7.24
CA LYS A 146 -15.64 -33.11 8.37
C LYS A 146 -14.15 -32.99 8.12
N CYS A 147 -13.47 -32.39 9.08
CA CYS A 147 -12.04 -32.14 9.03
C CYS A 147 -11.35 -32.79 10.22
N GLN A 148 -10.17 -33.34 10.01
CA GLN A 148 -9.25 -33.73 11.06
C GLN A 148 -8.43 -32.52 11.47
N VAL A 149 -8.27 -32.29 12.77
CA VAL A 149 -7.44 -31.23 13.31
C VAL A 149 -5.99 -31.70 13.27
N LEU A 150 -5.15 -30.99 12.51
CA LEU A 150 -3.72 -31.22 12.45
C LEU A 150 -2.99 -30.38 13.50
N GLU A 151 -3.40 -29.11 13.63
CA GLU A 151 -2.92 -28.20 14.67
C GLU A 151 -4.12 -27.52 15.36
N GLY A 152 -4.28 -27.79 16.65
CA GLY A 152 -5.36 -27.31 17.50
C GLY A 152 -5.01 -26.03 18.27
N GLY A 153 -6.00 -25.50 18.96
CA GLY A 153 -5.84 -24.26 19.73
C GLY A 153 -7.19 -23.67 20.14
N ILE A 154 -7.17 -22.39 20.51
CA ILE A 154 -8.37 -21.63 20.86
C ILE A 154 -8.86 -20.89 19.61
N LEU A 155 -9.93 -21.38 19.00
CA LEU A 155 -10.60 -20.68 17.91
C LEU A 155 -11.59 -19.66 18.47
N LYS A 156 -11.50 -18.41 18.05
CA LYS A 156 -12.45 -17.34 18.42
C LYS A 156 -13.46 -17.08 17.29
N SER A 157 -14.60 -16.47 17.62
CA SER A 157 -15.56 -16.00 16.62
C SER A 157 -14.91 -15.03 15.62
N ARG A 158 -15.41 -15.01 14.38
CA ARG A 158 -15.02 -14.05 13.31
C ARG A 158 -13.56 -14.13 12.84
N LYS A 159 -12.80 -15.14 13.26
CA LYS A 159 -11.45 -15.41 12.77
C LYS A 159 -11.45 -15.78 11.30
N GLY A 160 -10.37 -15.44 10.59
CA GLY A 160 -10.21 -15.71 9.16
C GLY A 160 -10.13 -17.21 8.87
N VAL A 161 -10.58 -17.57 7.68
CA VAL A 161 -10.48 -18.93 7.12
C VAL A 161 -9.75 -18.80 5.79
N ASN A 162 -8.64 -19.51 5.65
CA ASN A 162 -7.82 -19.51 4.46
C ASN A 162 -7.82 -20.91 3.83
N LEU A 163 -7.99 -20.94 2.51
CA LEU A 163 -8.09 -22.15 1.70
C LEU A 163 -7.10 -22.05 0.52
N PRO A 164 -5.80 -22.32 0.78
CA PRO A 164 -4.71 -22.03 -0.16
C PRO A 164 -4.89 -22.58 -1.58
N HIS A 165 -5.31 -23.85 -1.68
CA HIS A 165 -5.34 -24.58 -2.96
C HIS A 165 -6.73 -24.63 -3.60
N LEU A 166 -7.75 -24.07 -2.96
CA LEU A 166 -9.11 -24.07 -3.52
C LEU A 166 -9.37 -22.86 -4.40
N ASN A 167 -9.95 -23.12 -5.57
CA ASN A 167 -10.42 -22.09 -6.49
C ASN A 167 -11.85 -21.71 -6.16
N LEU A 168 -12.01 -20.80 -5.20
CA LEU A 168 -13.31 -20.42 -4.67
C LEU A 168 -14.08 -19.49 -5.63
N ARG A 169 -15.42 -19.65 -5.75
CA ARG A 169 -16.29 -18.76 -6.55
C ARG A 169 -16.53 -17.37 -5.94
N LEU A 170 -15.55 -16.82 -5.25
CA LEU A 170 -15.63 -15.50 -4.64
C LEU A 170 -15.53 -14.39 -5.70
N PRO A 171 -16.38 -13.34 -5.64
CA PRO A 171 -16.23 -12.17 -6.50
C PRO A 171 -14.95 -11.40 -6.12
N SER A 172 -14.41 -10.59 -7.04
CA SER A 172 -13.28 -9.70 -6.71
C SER A 172 -13.66 -8.59 -5.74
N MET A 173 -14.91 -8.11 -5.79
CA MET A 173 -15.49 -7.15 -4.85
C MET A 173 -16.82 -7.68 -4.33
N THR A 174 -17.00 -7.65 -3.01
CA THR A 174 -18.28 -7.92 -2.37
C THR A 174 -19.25 -6.74 -2.53
N GLU A 175 -20.54 -6.92 -2.23
CA GLU A 175 -21.48 -5.79 -2.18
C GLU A 175 -21.10 -4.75 -1.13
N LYS A 176 -20.50 -5.20 -0.01
CA LYS A 176 -19.93 -4.31 0.99
C LYS A 176 -18.79 -3.49 0.39
N ASP A 177 -17.85 -4.12 -0.32
CA ASP A 177 -16.72 -3.40 -0.93
C ASP A 177 -17.19 -2.34 -1.93
N LYS A 178 -18.25 -2.61 -2.70
CA LYS A 178 -18.84 -1.62 -3.62
C LYS A 178 -19.40 -0.41 -2.88
N GLN A 179 -20.11 -0.64 -1.78
CA GLN A 179 -20.66 0.44 -0.93
C GLN A 179 -19.54 1.22 -0.23
N ASP A 180 -18.54 0.51 0.30
CA ASP A 180 -17.37 1.11 0.92
C ASP A 180 -16.65 2.00 -0.09
N LEU A 181 -16.41 1.50 -1.30
CA LEU A 181 -15.76 2.22 -2.39
C LEU A 181 -16.53 3.48 -2.75
N GLU A 182 -17.84 3.40 -2.95
CA GLU A 182 -18.69 4.58 -3.19
C GLU A 182 -18.56 5.63 -2.08
N PHE A 183 -18.58 5.20 -0.82
CA PHE A 183 -18.35 6.10 0.30
C PHE A 183 -16.97 6.76 0.22
N GLY A 184 -15.89 6.00 0.04
CA GLY A 184 -14.53 6.54 -0.06
C GLY A 184 -14.37 7.54 -1.22
N LEU A 185 -14.96 7.26 -2.37
CA LEU A 185 -14.97 8.18 -3.51
C LEU A 185 -15.68 9.50 -3.17
N SER A 186 -16.81 9.43 -2.46
CA SER A 186 -17.52 10.63 -2.00
C SER A 186 -16.69 11.49 -1.03
N GLN A 187 -15.77 10.86 -0.29
CA GLN A 187 -14.86 11.53 0.64
C GLN A 187 -13.57 12.04 -0.04
N GLY A 188 -13.36 11.74 -1.33
CA GLY A 188 -12.18 12.18 -2.07
C GLY A 188 -10.90 11.48 -1.62
N VAL A 189 -10.94 10.15 -1.46
CA VAL A 189 -9.74 9.31 -1.26
C VAL A 189 -8.79 9.42 -2.46
N ASP A 190 -7.49 9.28 -2.20
CA ASP A 190 -6.45 9.51 -3.21
C ASP A 190 -6.09 8.22 -3.97
N TRP A 191 -6.11 7.09 -3.26
CA TRP A 191 -5.82 5.74 -3.74
C TRP A 191 -6.82 4.74 -3.14
N VAL A 192 -7.06 3.64 -3.85
CA VAL A 192 -7.86 2.51 -3.38
C VAL A 192 -7.03 1.23 -3.47
N SER A 193 -7.03 0.38 -2.45
CA SER A 193 -6.47 -0.97 -2.52
C SER A 193 -7.57 -2.04 -2.53
N LEU A 194 -7.39 -3.03 -3.41
CA LEU A 194 -8.26 -4.20 -3.53
C LEU A 194 -7.58 -5.39 -2.86
N SER A 195 -8.28 -6.00 -1.90
CA SER A 195 -7.82 -7.22 -1.21
C SER A 195 -8.13 -8.49 -2.01
N PHE A 196 -7.37 -9.56 -1.75
CA PHE A 196 -7.53 -10.90 -2.30
C PHE A 196 -7.56 -10.95 -3.83
N VAL A 197 -6.76 -10.09 -4.47
CA VAL A 197 -6.57 -10.11 -5.92
C VAL A 197 -6.00 -11.47 -6.32
N ARG A 198 -6.49 -12.03 -7.42
CA ARG A 198 -6.02 -13.33 -7.95
C ARG A 198 -5.50 -13.21 -9.38
N LYS A 199 -6.01 -12.26 -10.16
CA LYS A 199 -5.71 -12.10 -11.60
C LYS A 199 -5.98 -10.68 -12.08
N GLY A 200 -5.45 -10.31 -13.25
CA GLY A 200 -5.61 -8.96 -13.83
C GLY A 200 -7.06 -8.55 -14.04
N GLU A 201 -7.98 -9.50 -14.30
CA GLU A 201 -9.41 -9.20 -14.46
C GLU A 201 -10.06 -8.65 -13.18
N ASP A 202 -9.53 -8.99 -12.00
CA ASP A 202 -10.04 -8.45 -10.73
C ASP A 202 -9.78 -6.93 -10.66
N ILE A 203 -8.62 -6.49 -11.16
CA ILE A 203 -8.25 -5.07 -11.26
C ILE A 203 -9.05 -4.35 -12.34
N LYS A 204 -9.27 -4.99 -13.49
CA LYS A 204 -10.17 -4.46 -14.54
C LYS A 204 -11.58 -4.23 -14.01
N ALA A 205 -12.10 -5.15 -13.20
CA ALA A 205 -13.45 -5.05 -12.66
C ALA A 205 -13.63 -3.81 -11.75
N ILE A 206 -12.69 -3.54 -10.84
CA ILE A 206 -12.74 -2.34 -10.01
C ILE A 206 -12.49 -1.06 -10.83
N LYS A 207 -11.56 -1.07 -11.79
CA LYS A 207 -11.35 0.08 -12.70
C LYS A 207 -12.58 0.39 -13.55
N ALA A 208 -13.30 -0.61 -14.03
CA ALA A 208 -14.57 -0.43 -14.74
C ALA A 208 -15.64 0.17 -13.82
N PHE A 209 -15.78 -0.34 -12.60
CA PHE A 209 -16.71 0.19 -11.60
C PHE A 209 -16.42 1.67 -11.25
N LEU A 210 -15.14 2.03 -11.15
CA LEU A 210 -14.68 3.41 -10.97
C LEU A 210 -15.02 4.29 -12.18
N ALA A 211 -14.76 3.81 -13.39
CA ALA A 211 -15.05 4.54 -14.63
C ALA A 211 -16.55 4.82 -14.81
N GLU A 212 -17.42 3.85 -14.52
CA GLU A 212 -18.88 4.00 -14.54
C GLU A 212 -19.39 5.10 -13.59
N ARG A 213 -18.61 5.42 -12.55
CA ARG A 213 -18.92 6.46 -11.55
C ARG A 213 -18.18 7.77 -11.80
N ASN A 214 -17.53 7.95 -12.95
CA ASN A 214 -16.70 9.11 -13.29
C ASN A 214 -15.46 9.29 -12.38
N HIS A 215 -14.95 8.18 -11.83
CA HIS A 215 -13.76 8.12 -11.00
C HIS A 215 -12.66 7.23 -11.60
N GLY A 216 -12.67 7.03 -12.93
CA GLY A 216 -11.68 6.21 -13.64
C GLY A 216 -10.23 6.70 -13.55
N ASP A 217 -10.00 7.89 -12.98
CA ASP A 217 -8.68 8.44 -12.70
C ASP A 217 -8.14 8.07 -11.30
N VAL A 218 -8.94 7.44 -10.44
CA VAL A 218 -8.51 7.01 -9.10
C VAL A 218 -7.63 5.77 -9.22
N PRO A 219 -6.37 5.82 -8.75
CA PRO A 219 -5.44 4.72 -8.90
C PRO A 219 -5.77 3.54 -7.96
N VAL A 220 -5.56 2.33 -8.47
CA VAL A 220 -5.87 1.07 -7.79
C VAL A 220 -4.59 0.30 -7.44
N ILE A 221 -4.43 -0.01 -6.16
CA ILE A 221 -3.40 -0.90 -5.62
C ILE A 221 -3.92 -2.33 -5.55
N ALA A 222 -3.20 -3.28 -6.16
CA ALA A 222 -3.48 -4.70 -5.97
C ALA A 222 -2.75 -5.23 -4.73
N LYS A 223 -3.48 -5.86 -3.80
CA LYS A 223 -2.85 -6.56 -2.68
C LYS A 223 -2.51 -7.99 -3.08
N ILE A 224 -1.22 -8.30 -3.00
CA ILE A 224 -0.67 -9.62 -3.33
C ILE A 224 -0.64 -10.45 -2.06
N GLU A 225 -1.70 -11.23 -1.88
CA GLU A 225 -1.96 -12.06 -0.68
C GLU A 225 -2.45 -13.47 -1.01
N LYS A 226 -2.57 -13.82 -2.30
CA LYS A 226 -3.02 -15.13 -2.77
C LYS A 226 -1.98 -15.82 -3.66
N PRO A 227 -1.84 -17.15 -3.60
CA PRO A 227 -0.98 -17.93 -4.50
C PRO A 227 -1.27 -17.62 -5.97
N GLN A 228 -2.54 -17.52 -6.33
CA GLN A 228 -2.99 -17.20 -7.69
C GLN A 228 -2.48 -15.84 -8.16
N ALA A 229 -2.32 -14.86 -7.27
CA ALA A 229 -1.75 -13.56 -7.64
C ALA A 229 -0.26 -13.65 -7.98
N ILE A 230 0.48 -14.59 -7.39
CA ILE A 230 1.89 -14.84 -7.70
C ILE A 230 2.02 -15.49 -9.08
N GLU A 231 1.10 -16.40 -9.42
CA GLU A 231 1.04 -17.06 -10.72
C GLU A 231 0.65 -16.08 -11.84
N ASN A 232 -0.21 -15.12 -11.54
CA ASN A 232 -0.72 -14.12 -12.49
C ASN A 232 -0.09 -12.73 -12.33
N LEU A 233 1.06 -12.64 -11.64
CA LEU A 233 1.64 -11.39 -11.16
C LEU A 233 1.84 -10.36 -12.28
N GLU A 234 2.37 -10.80 -13.41
CA GLU A 234 2.63 -9.94 -14.58
C GLU A 234 1.33 -9.33 -15.12
N SER A 235 0.26 -10.12 -15.26
CA SER A 235 -1.05 -9.62 -15.71
C SER A 235 -1.71 -8.66 -14.70
N ILE A 236 -1.44 -8.84 -13.40
CA ILE A 236 -1.92 -7.91 -12.37
C ILE A 236 -1.16 -6.59 -12.46
N ILE A 237 0.17 -6.65 -12.62
CA ILE A 237 1.03 -5.48 -12.72
C ILE A 237 0.67 -4.63 -13.94
N GLU A 238 0.35 -5.25 -15.08
CA GLU A 238 -0.06 -4.54 -16.30
C GLU A 238 -1.35 -3.72 -16.13
N GLU A 239 -2.21 -4.11 -15.20
CA GLU A 239 -3.54 -3.52 -15.02
C GLU A 239 -3.65 -2.61 -13.79
N CYS A 240 -2.75 -2.73 -12.81
CA CYS A 240 -2.78 -1.95 -11.58
C CYS A 240 -1.98 -0.64 -11.67
N ASP A 241 -2.22 0.27 -10.73
CA ASP A 241 -1.46 1.52 -10.60
C ASP A 241 -0.47 1.47 -9.42
N GLY A 242 -0.53 0.41 -8.62
CA GLY A 242 0.34 0.16 -7.48
C GLY A 242 0.19 -1.28 -6.98
N ILE A 243 1.18 -1.76 -6.23
CA ILE A 243 1.15 -3.09 -5.60
C ILE A 243 1.35 -2.95 -4.10
N MET A 244 0.68 -3.81 -3.32
CA MET A 244 0.98 -4.01 -1.91
C MET A 244 1.36 -5.47 -1.67
N VAL A 245 2.58 -5.70 -1.18
CA VAL A 245 3.04 -7.01 -0.72
C VAL A 245 2.46 -7.25 0.67
N ALA A 246 1.33 -7.95 0.74
CA ALA A 246 0.58 -8.20 1.98
C ALA A 246 1.06 -9.51 2.65
N ARG A 247 2.18 -9.41 3.38
CA ARG A 247 2.98 -10.55 3.84
C ARG A 247 2.27 -11.46 4.84
N GLY A 248 1.39 -10.91 5.68
CA GLY A 248 0.58 -11.65 6.64
C GLY A 248 -0.28 -12.70 5.95
N ASP A 249 -1.31 -12.27 5.21
CA ASP A 249 -2.18 -13.19 4.49
C ASP A 249 -1.39 -14.02 3.43
N LEU A 250 -0.38 -13.45 2.74
CA LEU A 250 0.45 -14.21 1.79
C LEU A 250 1.25 -15.35 2.44
N GLY A 251 1.78 -15.13 3.65
CA GLY A 251 2.54 -16.11 4.40
C GLY A 251 1.66 -17.25 4.92
N VAL A 252 0.43 -16.94 5.31
CA VAL A 252 -0.60 -17.92 5.69
C VAL A 252 -1.05 -18.74 4.48
N GLU A 253 -1.31 -18.08 3.36
CA GLU A 253 -1.83 -18.74 2.15
C GLU A 253 -0.76 -19.52 1.36
N LEU A 254 0.52 -19.35 1.69
CA LEU A 254 1.63 -20.12 1.10
C LEU A 254 2.41 -20.81 2.22
N SER A 255 3.63 -20.34 2.45
CA SER A 255 4.51 -20.77 3.53
C SER A 255 5.40 -19.58 3.84
N PRO A 256 5.62 -19.23 5.12
CA PRO A 256 6.31 -18.00 5.50
C PRO A 256 7.74 -17.92 4.93
N GLU A 257 8.43 -19.04 4.74
CA GLU A 257 9.78 -19.11 4.18
C GLU A 257 9.86 -18.75 2.68
N LYS A 258 8.75 -18.81 1.94
CA LYS A 258 8.70 -18.41 0.52
C LYS A 258 8.54 -16.90 0.36
N VAL A 259 7.91 -16.24 1.33
CA VAL A 259 7.54 -14.81 1.28
C VAL A 259 8.73 -13.89 1.01
N PRO A 260 9.92 -14.04 1.63
CA PRO A 260 11.04 -13.14 1.41
C PRO A 260 11.49 -13.04 -0.05
N MET A 261 11.58 -14.18 -0.74
CA MET A 261 11.97 -14.19 -2.16
C MET A 261 10.86 -13.68 -3.08
N LEU A 262 9.60 -13.92 -2.73
CA LEU A 262 8.46 -13.37 -3.46
C LEU A 262 8.38 -11.85 -3.32
N GLN A 263 8.58 -11.29 -2.13
CA GLN A 263 8.68 -9.85 -1.91
C GLN A 263 9.71 -9.21 -2.85
N LYS A 264 10.94 -9.76 -2.88
CA LYS A 264 12.01 -9.28 -3.76
C LYS A 264 11.61 -9.32 -5.23
N ARG A 265 11.01 -10.44 -5.68
CA ARG A 265 10.53 -10.59 -7.06
C ARG A 265 9.46 -9.54 -7.39
N ILE A 266 8.47 -9.35 -6.51
CA ILE A 266 7.37 -8.41 -6.72
C ILE A 266 7.92 -6.98 -6.80
N ILE A 267 8.72 -6.54 -5.83
CA ILE A 267 9.29 -5.19 -5.78
C ILE A 267 10.14 -4.92 -7.03
N ARG A 268 11.00 -5.87 -7.44
CA ARG A 268 11.82 -5.73 -8.64
C ARG A 268 10.97 -5.54 -9.90
N LEU A 269 9.92 -6.34 -10.08
CA LEU A 269 9.01 -6.23 -11.22
C LEU A 269 8.26 -4.89 -11.22
N CYS A 270 7.83 -4.43 -10.05
CA CYS A 270 7.18 -3.12 -9.90
C CYS A 270 8.12 -1.98 -10.30
N ASN A 271 9.36 -2.01 -9.83
CA ASN A 271 10.39 -1.04 -10.20
C ASN A 271 10.70 -1.05 -11.71
N MET A 272 10.77 -2.24 -12.33
CA MET A 272 10.93 -2.38 -13.78
C MET A 272 9.77 -1.73 -14.57
N LYS A 273 8.55 -1.79 -14.02
CA LYS A 273 7.32 -1.31 -14.67
C LYS A 273 6.90 0.09 -14.23
N THR A 274 7.69 0.78 -13.41
CA THR A 274 7.34 2.11 -12.87
C THR A 274 6.02 2.09 -12.09
N ILE A 275 5.75 0.99 -11.37
CA ILE A 275 4.58 0.80 -10.52
C ILE A 275 5.02 0.97 -9.05
N PRO A 276 4.45 1.91 -8.29
CA PRO A 276 4.74 2.05 -6.86
C PRO A 276 4.41 0.79 -6.06
N VAL A 277 5.26 0.43 -5.11
CA VAL A 277 5.08 -0.77 -4.29
C VAL A 277 5.17 -0.51 -2.79
N ILE A 278 4.20 -1.03 -2.04
CA ILE A 278 4.11 -0.97 -0.58
C ILE A 278 4.47 -2.33 0.00
N THR A 279 5.43 -2.38 0.92
CA THR A 279 5.69 -3.57 1.74
C THR A 279 4.90 -3.47 3.04
N ALA A 280 4.02 -4.44 3.31
CA ALA A 280 3.00 -4.34 4.34
C ALA A 280 3.01 -5.51 5.33
N THR A 281 2.42 -5.24 6.51
CA THR A 281 2.19 -6.16 7.65
C THR A 281 3.46 -6.62 8.35
N GLN A 282 3.41 -6.79 9.68
CA GLN A 282 4.52 -7.32 10.50
C GLN A 282 5.87 -6.61 10.31
N MET A 283 5.85 -5.30 10.02
CA MET A 283 7.09 -4.52 9.87
C MET A 283 7.73 -4.25 11.22
N LEU A 284 6.92 -3.83 12.21
CA LEU A 284 7.36 -3.54 13.57
C LEU A 284 6.34 -4.11 14.58
N GLU A 285 5.83 -5.33 14.36
CA GLU A 285 4.71 -5.92 15.12
C GLU A 285 4.85 -5.81 16.64
N SER A 286 6.06 -6.06 17.17
CA SER A 286 6.34 -5.95 18.60
C SER A 286 6.07 -4.55 19.16
N MET A 287 6.10 -3.51 18.33
CA MET A 287 5.83 -2.13 18.72
C MET A 287 4.35 -1.82 18.96
N ILE A 288 3.44 -2.77 18.73
CA ILE A 288 2.08 -2.67 19.26
C ILE A 288 2.11 -2.51 20.78
N HIS A 289 2.98 -3.26 21.47
CA HIS A 289 3.07 -3.25 22.94
C HIS A 289 4.43 -2.82 23.49
N ASN A 290 5.44 -2.66 22.63
CA ASN A 290 6.79 -2.30 23.04
C ASN A 290 7.22 -0.95 22.45
N PRO A 291 7.96 -0.12 23.20
CA PRO A 291 8.42 1.18 22.70
C PRO A 291 9.58 1.08 21.69
N ARG A 292 10.09 -0.13 21.41
CA ARG A 292 11.20 -0.41 20.50
C ARG A 292 10.95 -1.74 19.78
N PRO A 293 11.38 -1.88 18.52
CA PRO A 293 11.25 -3.12 17.79
C PRO A 293 12.32 -4.13 18.18
N THR A 294 12.13 -5.36 17.73
CA THR A 294 13.18 -6.37 17.75
C THR A 294 14.25 -6.06 16.69
N ARG A 295 15.42 -6.70 16.81
CA ARG A 295 16.47 -6.60 15.77
C ARG A 295 16.04 -7.23 14.45
N ALA A 296 15.21 -8.27 14.51
CA ALA A 296 14.68 -8.95 13.33
C ALA A 296 13.75 -8.02 12.54
N GLU A 297 12.84 -7.33 13.23
CA GLU A 297 11.93 -6.34 12.63
C GLU A 297 12.70 -5.16 12.01
N ALA A 298 13.69 -4.60 12.72
CA ALA A 298 14.52 -3.54 12.15
C ALA A 298 15.27 -4.00 10.88
N SER A 299 15.79 -5.24 10.89
CA SER A 299 16.43 -5.85 9.73
C SER A 299 15.44 -6.08 8.58
N ASP A 300 14.21 -6.49 8.88
CA ASP A 300 13.17 -6.73 7.90
C ASP A 300 12.76 -5.44 7.17
N VAL A 301 12.50 -4.37 7.92
CA VAL A 301 12.24 -3.03 7.35
C VAL A 301 13.40 -2.58 6.49
N ALA A 302 14.65 -2.71 6.98
CA ALA A 302 15.82 -2.33 6.21
C ALA A 302 15.94 -3.11 4.89
N ASN A 303 15.67 -4.41 4.90
CA ASN A 303 15.72 -5.24 3.69
C ASN A 303 14.62 -4.87 2.69
N ALA A 304 13.41 -4.54 3.14
CA ALA A 304 12.36 -4.04 2.24
C ALA A 304 12.77 -2.74 1.53
N ILE A 305 13.50 -1.87 2.23
CA ILE A 305 14.04 -0.61 1.67
C ILE A 305 15.16 -0.91 0.67
N ILE A 306 16.10 -1.80 1.02
CA ILE A 306 17.17 -2.25 0.12
C ILE A 306 16.61 -2.89 -1.15
N ASP A 307 15.51 -3.64 -1.02
CA ASP A 307 14.82 -4.25 -2.16
C ASP A 307 14.22 -3.22 -3.12
N GLY A 308 14.09 -1.97 -2.68
CA GLY A 308 13.57 -0.85 -3.48
C GLY A 308 12.06 -0.66 -3.32
N THR A 309 11.49 -0.89 -2.14
CA THR A 309 10.09 -0.55 -1.88
C THR A 309 9.86 0.97 -1.95
N ASP A 310 8.71 1.41 -2.46
CA ASP A 310 8.35 2.84 -2.39
C ASP A 310 7.95 3.24 -0.98
N ALA A 311 7.17 2.36 -0.34
CA ALA A 311 6.67 2.60 1.01
C ALA A 311 6.72 1.36 1.89
N VAL A 312 6.81 1.60 3.20
CA VAL A 312 6.67 0.60 4.26
C VAL A 312 5.42 0.92 5.08
N MET A 313 4.67 -0.10 5.50
CA MET A 313 3.35 0.08 6.12
C MET A 313 3.23 -0.47 7.53
N LEU A 314 2.67 0.35 8.43
CA LEU A 314 2.19 -0.03 9.76
C LEU A 314 0.70 -0.38 9.71
N SER A 315 0.35 -1.48 10.38
CA SER A 315 -1.00 -2.00 10.53
C SER A 315 -1.48 -1.80 11.96
N GLY A 316 -1.33 -2.81 12.82
CA GLY A 316 -1.77 -2.75 14.22
C GLY A 316 -0.96 -1.73 15.02
N GLU A 317 0.31 -1.56 14.68
CA GLU A 317 1.27 -0.70 15.37
C GLU A 317 0.79 0.76 15.48
N SER A 318 0.15 1.26 14.42
CA SER A 318 -0.39 2.63 14.38
C SER A 318 -1.90 2.72 14.61
N ALA A 319 -2.64 1.64 14.34
CA ALA A 319 -4.10 1.67 14.45
C ALA A 319 -4.58 1.46 15.90
N VAL A 320 -3.98 0.52 16.61
CA VAL A 320 -4.43 0.08 17.95
C VAL A 320 -3.30 -0.03 18.97
N GLY A 321 -2.04 0.09 18.54
CA GLY A 321 -0.88 -0.05 19.41
C GLY A 321 -0.70 1.08 20.43
N ASP A 322 0.10 0.80 21.45
CA ASP A 322 0.42 1.70 22.56
C ASP A 322 1.37 2.84 22.14
N PHE A 323 2.05 2.71 21.00
CA PHE A 323 3.12 3.62 20.57
C PHE A 323 3.04 4.06 19.09
N PRO A 324 1.89 4.55 18.59
CA PRO A 324 1.68 4.82 17.16
C PRO A 324 2.68 5.83 16.58
N VAL A 325 2.95 6.92 17.31
CA VAL A 325 3.93 7.96 16.89
C VAL A 325 5.35 7.41 16.86
N LYS A 326 5.74 6.58 17.84
CA LYS A 326 7.09 6.01 17.89
C LYS A 326 7.30 4.97 16.81
N ALA A 327 6.27 4.21 16.45
CA ALA A 327 6.35 3.25 15.35
C ALA A 327 6.61 3.97 14.01
N VAL A 328 5.90 5.07 13.74
CA VAL A 328 6.17 5.92 12.57
C VAL A 328 7.59 6.49 12.60
N ALA A 329 8.00 7.07 13.72
CA ALA A 329 9.35 7.62 13.87
C ALA A 329 10.45 6.56 13.70
N MET A 330 10.18 5.30 14.10
CA MET A 330 11.12 4.19 13.94
C MET A 330 11.29 3.81 12.48
N LEU A 331 10.20 3.70 11.70
CA LEU A 331 10.30 3.48 10.25
C LEU A 331 11.06 4.61 9.56
N ALA A 332 10.77 5.86 9.91
CA ALA A 332 11.46 7.03 9.35
C ALA A 332 12.96 7.00 9.65
N LYS A 333 13.33 6.60 10.88
CA LYS A 333 14.72 6.47 11.30
C LYS A 333 15.43 5.35 10.54
N ILE A 334 14.84 4.17 10.44
CA ILE A 334 15.43 3.05 9.69
C ILE A 334 15.61 3.44 8.22
N ALA A 335 14.61 4.10 7.62
CA ALA A 335 14.71 4.56 6.24
C ALA A 335 15.86 5.55 6.04
N HIS A 336 15.96 6.56 6.89
CA HIS A 336 17.07 7.52 6.84
C HIS A 336 18.44 6.86 6.95
N ASP A 337 18.61 5.95 7.91
CA ASP A 337 19.90 5.29 8.17
C ASP A 337 20.28 4.34 7.01
N VAL A 338 19.30 3.61 6.44
CA VAL A 338 19.55 2.64 5.35
C VAL A 338 19.83 3.34 4.02
N GLU A 339 19.06 4.36 3.66
CA GLU A 339 19.17 5.05 2.37
C GLU A 339 20.52 5.76 2.17
N ALA A 340 21.23 6.10 3.25
CA ALA A 340 22.55 6.71 3.16
C ALA A 340 23.59 5.79 2.52
N ASP A 341 23.44 4.47 2.69
CA ASP A 341 24.41 3.46 2.25
C ASP A 341 23.92 2.62 1.05
N VAL A 342 22.62 2.67 0.74
CA VAL A 342 22.03 1.88 -0.35
C VAL A 342 22.37 2.47 -1.72
N LYS A 343 22.85 1.60 -2.61
CA LYS A 343 22.92 1.88 -4.04
C LYS A 343 21.87 1.03 -4.75
N PHE A 344 20.90 1.70 -5.34
CA PHE A 344 19.91 1.03 -6.17
C PHE A 344 20.53 0.71 -7.54
N ASP A 345 20.27 -0.49 -8.04
CA ASP A 345 20.64 -0.85 -9.40
C ASP A 345 19.83 0.00 -10.38
N ASN A 346 20.49 0.57 -11.39
CA ASN A 346 19.78 1.18 -12.50
C ASN A 346 19.13 0.06 -13.33
N VAL A 347 17.80 0.09 -13.42
CA VAL A 347 17.00 -0.91 -14.12
C VAL A 347 16.68 -0.39 -15.51
N PRO A 348 16.92 -1.16 -16.59
CA PRO A 348 16.71 -0.69 -17.95
C PRO A 348 15.31 -0.12 -18.18
N PRO A 349 15.17 0.80 -19.15
CA PRO A 349 13.89 1.45 -19.41
C PRO A 349 12.86 0.45 -19.92
N ASN A 350 11.60 0.65 -19.53
CA ASN A 350 10.50 -0.23 -19.92
C ASN A 350 10.12 -0.06 -21.40
N GLU A 351 10.31 1.14 -21.95
CA GLU A 351 10.02 1.48 -23.34
C GLU A 351 11.21 2.21 -23.98
N SER A 352 11.32 2.11 -25.31
CA SER A 352 12.35 2.78 -26.10
C SER A 352 11.81 4.09 -26.72
N ASP A 353 11.41 5.04 -25.87
CA ASP A 353 10.88 6.35 -26.28
C ASP A 353 11.71 7.53 -25.75
N GLU A 354 11.37 8.76 -26.19
CA GLU A 354 12.05 9.99 -25.78
C GLU A 354 12.01 10.20 -24.26
N THR A 355 10.88 9.91 -23.63
CA THR A 355 10.67 10.14 -22.20
C THR A 355 11.56 9.22 -21.36
N HIS A 356 11.65 7.95 -21.70
CA HIS A 356 12.49 6.98 -21.02
C HIS A 356 13.98 7.25 -21.26
N ALA A 357 14.36 7.68 -22.47
CA ALA A 357 15.74 8.11 -22.74
C ALA A 357 16.16 9.31 -21.87
N LEU A 358 15.26 10.26 -21.62
CA LEU A 358 15.52 11.38 -20.70
C LEU A 358 15.56 10.94 -19.24
N SER A 359 14.75 9.96 -18.85
CA SER A 359 14.80 9.35 -17.51
C SER A 359 16.19 8.74 -17.24
N GLU A 360 16.73 7.97 -18.20
CA GLU A 360 18.09 7.43 -18.10
C GLU A 360 19.16 8.53 -18.09
N ALA A 361 18.99 9.57 -18.90
CA ALA A 361 19.91 10.70 -18.92
C ALA A 361 19.94 11.46 -17.57
N LEU A 362 18.81 11.51 -16.85
CA LEU A 362 18.73 12.09 -15.51
C LEU A 362 19.65 11.36 -14.52
N VAL A 363 19.76 10.03 -14.59
CA VAL A 363 20.69 9.25 -13.75
C VAL A 363 22.13 9.67 -14.00
N ALA A 364 22.52 9.79 -15.27
CA ALA A 364 23.88 10.18 -15.63
C ALA A 364 24.21 11.60 -15.15
N ILE A 365 23.25 12.53 -15.22
CA ILE A 365 23.42 13.90 -14.73
C ILE A 365 23.51 13.91 -13.20
N ASP A 366 22.63 13.20 -12.49
CA ASP A 366 22.63 13.09 -11.02
C ASP A 366 23.95 12.53 -10.48
N GLN A 367 24.53 11.53 -11.17
CA GLN A 367 25.82 10.95 -10.78
C GLN A 367 27.01 11.86 -11.12
N THR A 368 26.86 12.80 -12.04
CA THR A 368 27.94 13.68 -12.51
C THR A 368 27.96 15.03 -11.80
N LEU A 369 26.80 15.55 -11.41
CA LEU A 369 26.64 16.86 -10.80
C LEU A 369 26.17 16.74 -9.36
N ASP A 370 26.73 17.58 -8.49
CA ASP A 370 26.21 17.79 -7.14
C ASP A 370 24.90 18.59 -7.22
N LEU A 371 23.79 17.89 -7.43
CA LEU A 371 22.46 18.45 -7.49
C LEU A 371 21.89 18.56 -6.07
N ARG A 372 21.09 19.60 -5.85
CA ARG A 372 20.30 19.74 -4.62
C ARG A 372 18.98 18.97 -4.73
N TYR A 373 18.33 19.07 -5.89
CA TYR A 373 17.07 18.38 -6.21
C TYR A 373 16.95 18.11 -7.70
N ILE A 374 16.12 17.13 -8.03
CA ILE A 374 15.44 17.05 -9.32
C ILE A 374 14.07 17.71 -9.16
N VAL A 375 13.68 18.58 -10.09
CA VAL A 375 12.38 19.25 -10.09
C VAL A 375 11.58 18.78 -11.29
N THR A 376 10.40 18.22 -11.06
CA THR A 376 9.50 17.77 -12.11
C THR A 376 8.26 18.66 -12.19
N PHE A 377 7.84 18.97 -13.42
CA PHE A 377 6.54 19.60 -13.67
C PHE A 377 5.56 18.57 -14.18
N THR A 378 4.45 18.38 -13.47
CA THR A 378 3.51 17.32 -13.83
C THR A 378 2.05 17.65 -13.55
N THR A 379 1.17 17.33 -14.49
CA THR A 379 -0.28 17.44 -14.34
C THR A 379 -0.93 16.11 -13.97
N SER A 380 -0.30 14.97 -14.30
CA SER A 380 -0.78 13.61 -14.03
C SER A 380 0.04 12.84 -12.99
N GLY A 381 1.26 13.29 -12.67
CA GLY A 381 2.20 12.56 -11.82
C GLY A 381 3.25 11.75 -12.58
N TYR A 382 3.02 11.47 -13.87
CA TYR A 382 3.83 10.56 -14.68
C TYR A 382 5.32 10.91 -14.72
N THR A 383 5.67 12.18 -14.94
CA THR A 383 7.06 12.65 -14.96
C THR A 383 7.77 12.43 -13.64
N SER A 384 7.06 12.63 -12.51
CA SER A 384 7.62 12.41 -11.18
C SER A 384 7.80 10.93 -10.86
N LEU A 385 6.88 10.07 -11.32
CA LEU A 385 7.00 8.62 -11.20
C LEU A 385 8.23 8.11 -11.95
N LEU A 386 8.46 8.59 -13.17
CA LEU A 386 9.65 8.24 -13.95
C LEU A 386 10.94 8.69 -13.26
N ALA A 387 11.04 9.95 -12.87
CA ALA A 387 12.21 10.46 -12.16
C ALA A 387 12.47 9.69 -10.85
N SER A 388 11.41 9.31 -10.12
CA SER A 388 11.51 8.49 -8.90
C SER A 388 11.99 7.07 -9.18
N LYS A 389 11.52 6.46 -10.28
CA LYS A 389 11.84 5.07 -10.66
C LYS A 389 13.33 4.88 -10.90
N GLU A 390 14.02 5.92 -11.36
CA GLU A 390 15.47 5.96 -11.53
C GLU A 390 16.27 5.97 -10.21
N ARG A 391 15.58 6.05 -9.06
CA ARG A 391 16.16 6.08 -7.71
C ARG A 391 17.32 7.08 -7.57
N PRO A 392 17.11 8.36 -7.95
CA PRO A 392 18.16 9.37 -7.86
C PRO A 392 18.65 9.56 -6.43
N SER A 393 19.90 9.98 -6.29
CA SER A 393 20.51 10.26 -4.98
C SER A 393 19.84 11.46 -4.28
N VAL A 394 19.33 12.41 -5.06
CA VAL A 394 18.65 13.61 -4.59
C VAL A 394 17.13 13.45 -4.57
N PRO A 395 16.40 14.23 -3.76
CA PRO A 395 14.94 14.17 -3.74
C PRO A 395 14.33 14.73 -5.02
N VAL A 396 13.14 14.24 -5.39
CA VAL A 396 12.38 14.71 -6.54
C VAL A 396 11.28 15.66 -6.07
N ILE A 397 11.39 16.95 -6.34
CA ILE A 397 10.35 17.94 -6.07
C ILE A 397 9.34 17.90 -7.22
N ALA A 398 8.12 17.44 -6.93
CA ALA A 398 7.05 17.36 -7.91
C ALA A 398 6.12 18.56 -7.83
N MET A 399 6.25 19.48 -8.77
CA MET A 399 5.41 20.66 -8.88
C MET A 399 4.18 20.37 -9.74
N THR A 400 3.00 20.55 -9.15
CA THR A 400 1.72 20.25 -9.82
C THR A 400 0.65 21.25 -9.42
N PRO A 401 -0.19 21.74 -10.37
CA PRO A 401 -1.38 22.52 -10.04
C PRO A 401 -2.57 21.63 -9.63
N ASN A 402 -2.47 20.31 -9.80
CA ASN A 402 -3.56 19.38 -9.55
C ASN A 402 -3.50 18.85 -8.12
N LYS A 403 -4.47 19.28 -7.28
CA LYS A 403 -4.57 18.86 -5.88
C LYS A 403 -4.66 17.34 -5.69
N ARG A 404 -5.32 16.61 -6.61
CA ARG A 404 -5.39 15.13 -6.53
C ARG A 404 -4.00 14.53 -6.73
N VAL A 405 -3.25 15.00 -7.73
CA VAL A 405 -1.89 14.53 -8.01
C VAL A 405 -0.93 14.90 -6.89
N TYR A 406 -1.07 16.10 -6.32
CA TYR A 406 -0.32 16.54 -5.14
C TYR A 406 -0.44 15.54 -3.98
N HIS A 407 -1.67 15.10 -3.65
CA HIS A 407 -1.87 14.10 -2.61
C HIS A 407 -1.42 12.70 -3.02
N ARG A 408 -1.68 12.28 -4.26
CA ARG A 408 -1.31 10.93 -4.75
C ARG A 408 0.20 10.68 -4.78
N LEU A 409 0.98 11.70 -5.16
CA LEU A 409 2.43 11.59 -5.28
C LEU A 409 3.16 11.43 -3.93
N ASN A 410 2.49 11.68 -2.80
CA ASN A 410 3.12 11.49 -1.50
C ASN A 410 3.32 10.01 -1.12
N LEU A 411 2.78 9.07 -1.90
CA LEU A 411 3.08 7.63 -1.82
C LEU A 411 4.34 7.22 -2.61
N VAL A 412 4.81 8.05 -3.55
CA VAL A 412 5.89 7.69 -4.49
C VAL A 412 7.25 7.96 -3.86
N TRP A 413 8.18 7.01 -3.97
CA TRP A 413 9.50 7.09 -3.34
C TRP A 413 10.23 8.39 -3.65
N GLY A 414 10.81 9.04 -2.64
CA GLY A 414 11.67 10.21 -2.84
C GLY A 414 10.99 11.47 -3.40
N VAL A 415 9.69 11.42 -3.72
CA VAL A 415 8.94 12.54 -4.26
C VAL A 415 8.45 13.46 -3.14
N ILE A 416 8.69 14.76 -3.28
CA ILE A 416 8.19 15.82 -2.41
C ILE A 416 7.18 16.64 -3.23
N PRO A 417 5.86 16.44 -3.04
CA PRO A 417 4.86 17.18 -3.79
C PRO A 417 4.79 18.64 -3.35
N ILE A 418 4.70 19.55 -4.31
CA ILE A 418 4.40 20.96 -4.08
C ILE A 418 3.23 21.37 -4.96
N LEU A 419 2.17 21.87 -4.31
CA LEU A 419 1.01 22.40 -5.00
C LEU A 419 1.31 23.81 -5.54
N LEU A 420 1.04 24.01 -6.83
CA LEU A 420 1.11 25.31 -7.49
C LEU A 420 -0.26 25.98 -7.47
N ASP A 421 -0.30 27.30 -7.22
CA ASP A 421 -1.56 28.07 -7.17
C ASP A 421 -2.25 28.19 -8.52
N HIS A 422 -1.48 28.17 -9.61
CA HIS A 422 -1.99 28.32 -10.96
C HIS A 422 -1.14 27.53 -11.95
N GLN A 423 -1.79 27.12 -13.04
CA GLN A 423 -1.10 26.49 -14.16
C GLN A 423 -0.35 27.55 -14.94
N VAL A 424 0.97 27.39 -15.05
CA VAL A 424 1.80 28.28 -15.86
C VAL A 424 1.98 27.69 -17.25
N SER A 425 1.80 28.51 -18.28
CA SER A 425 1.91 28.11 -19.69
C SER A 425 3.28 28.43 -20.30
N VAL A 426 4.05 29.33 -19.69
CA VAL A 426 5.34 29.80 -20.18
C VAL A 426 6.47 29.28 -19.28
N PHE A 427 7.44 28.60 -19.88
CA PHE A 427 8.52 27.94 -19.13
C PHE A 427 9.39 28.91 -18.31
N GLU A 428 9.63 30.13 -18.80
CA GLU A 428 10.40 31.13 -18.04
C GLU A 428 9.72 31.53 -16.73
N ASP A 429 8.39 31.61 -16.72
CA ASP A 429 7.62 31.91 -15.51
C ASP A 429 7.64 30.73 -14.55
N VAL A 430 7.63 29.51 -15.07
CA VAL A 430 7.81 28.28 -14.29
C VAL A 430 9.15 28.28 -13.58
N LEU A 431 10.24 28.66 -14.25
CA LEU A 431 11.56 28.75 -13.63
C LEU A 431 11.59 29.74 -12.47
N LYS A 432 11.09 30.96 -12.68
CA LYS A 432 11.02 31.99 -11.64
C LYS A 432 10.15 31.55 -10.47
N GLN A 433 9.03 30.90 -10.76
CA GLN A 433 8.14 30.36 -9.73
C GLN A 433 8.84 29.24 -8.94
N THR A 434 9.56 28.34 -9.62
CA THR A 434 10.35 27.27 -9.00
C THR A 434 11.31 27.85 -7.98
N GLU A 435 12.16 28.77 -8.44
CA GLU A 435 13.18 29.43 -7.66
C GLU A 435 12.58 30.15 -6.44
N SER A 436 11.53 30.95 -6.67
CA SER A 436 10.80 31.64 -5.61
C SER A 436 10.26 30.68 -4.55
N ILE A 437 9.60 29.59 -4.96
CA ILE A 437 9.04 28.59 -4.03
C ILE A 437 10.16 27.89 -3.24
N LEU A 438 11.23 27.46 -3.91
CA LEU A 438 12.32 26.75 -3.25
C LEU A 438 13.03 27.62 -2.22
N LEU A 439 13.24 28.90 -2.52
CA LEU A 439 13.82 29.88 -1.61
C LEU A 439 12.87 30.18 -0.44
N GLN A 440 11.60 30.48 -0.72
CA GLN A 440 10.60 30.81 0.31
C GLN A 440 10.34 29.66 1.30
N LYS A 441 10.37 28.42 0.81
CA LYS A 441 10.22 27.21 1.65
C LYS A 441 11.53 26.76 2.30
N ASN A 442 12.63 27.49 2.10
CA ASN A 442 13.99 27.15 2.57
C ASN A 442 14.44 25.73 2.14
N LEU A 443 14.04 25.31 0.94
CA LEU A 443 14.43 24.03 0.36
C LEU A 443 15.79 24.13 -0.34
N ALA A 444 16.04 25.26 -1.00
CA ALA A 444 17.29 25.57 -1.70
C ALA A 444 17.79 26.98 -1.34
N GLN A 445 19.04 27.27 -1.67
CA GLN A 445 19.68 28.59 -1.54
C GLN A 445 20.36 29.02 -2.85
N SER A 446 20.70 30.30 -2.97
CA SER A 446 21.47 30.83 -4.10
C SER A 446 22.77 30.03 -4.28
N GLY A 447 23.06 29.63 -5.52
CA GLY A 447 24.19 28.79 -5.89
C GLY A 447 23.87 27.28 -5.97
N ASP A 448 22.77 26.81 -5.38
CA ASP A 448 22.36 25.41 -5.51
C ASP A 448 22.02 25.07 -6.97
N LYS A 449 22.40 23.86 -7.41
CA LYS A 449 22.05 23.35 -8.75
C LYS A 449 20.86 22.41 -8.66
N ILE A 450 19.93 22.57 -9.58
CA ILE A 450 18.79 21.67 -9.76
C ILE A 450 18.73 21.15 -11.19
N LEU A 451 18.18 19.96 -11.36
CA LEU A 451 17.83 19.41 -12.66
C LEU A 451 16.32 19.48 -12.85
N ILE A 452 15.88 20.14 -13.91
CA ILE A 452 14.45 20.30 -14.22
C ILE A 452 14.08 19.32 -15.31
N MET A 453 13.02 18.53 -15.08
CA MET A 453 12.43 17.60 -16.04
C MET A 453 10.97 17.98 -16.31
N ALA A 454 10.61 18.19 -17.59
CA ALA A 454 9.29 18.65 -17.98
C ALA A 454 8.88 18.15 -19.37
N GLY A 455 7.58 18.25 -19.68
CA GLY A 455 7.06 18.15 -21.04
C GLY A 455 6.74 19.54 -21.60
N ILE A 456 7.20 19.83 -22.81
CA ILE A 456 6.92 21.09 -23.51
C ILE A 456 6.21 20.76 -24.83
N PRO A 457 4.98 21.26 -25.07
CA PRO A 457 4.18 22.14 -24.20
C PRO A 457 3.59 21.42 -22.97
N MET A 458 3.51 22.14 -21.83
CA MET A 458 3.22 21.61 -20.47
C MET A 458 1.81 21.05 -20.23
N GLN A 459 0.99 20.93 -21.27
CA GLN A 459 -0.42 20.52 -21.17
C GLN A 459 -0.71 19.12 -21.73
N LYS A 460 0.29 18.46 -22.33
CA LYS A 460 0.13 17.08 -22.81
C LYS A 460 0.54 16.09 -21.73
N THR A 461 -0.36 15.16 -21.40
CA THR A 461 -0.03 13.99 -20.57
C THR A 461 0.92 13.08 -21.35
N LYS A 462 1.83 12.40 -20.64
CA LYS A 462 2.84 11.50 -21.24
C LYS A 462 3.64 12.13 -22.40
N GLY A 463 4.20 13.31 -22.15
CA GLY A 463 4.96 14.08 -23.16
C GLY A 463 6.24 14.72 -22.61
N THR A 464 6.89 14.09 -21.63
CA THR A 464 8.16 14.60 -21.08
C THR A 464 9.24 14.54 -22.16
N ASN A 465 9.80 15.69 -22.52
CA ASN A 465 10.76 15.82 -23.62
C ASN A 465 11.87 16.84 -23.35
N PHE A 466 12.03 17.29 -22.09
CA PHE A 466 12.93 18.38 -21.75
C PHE A 466 13.68 18.15 -20.43
N LEU A 467 14.99 18.41 -20.45
CA LEU A 467 15.87 18.50 -19.29
C LEU A 467 16.64 19.83 -19.28
N LYS A 468 16.74 20.47 -18.11
CA LYS A 468 17.55 21.69 -17.91
C LYS A 468 18.27 21.66 -16.58
N ILE A 469 19.59 21.84 -16.63
CA ILE A 469 20.39 22.16 -15.44
C ILE A 469 20.22 23.65 -15.16
N HIS A 470 19.83 24.01 -13.94
CA HIS A 470 19.62 25.38 -13.52
C HIS A 470 20.33 25.64 -12.19
N THR A 471 20.91 26.83 -12.04
CA THR A 471 21.52 27.29 -10.80
C THR A 471 20.59 28.35 -10.21
N ILE A 472 20.21 28.16 -8.95
CA ILE A 472 19.40 29.11 -8.18
C ILE A 472 20.20 30.40 -8.01
N SER A 473 19.57 31.54 -8.26
CA SER A 473 20.14 32.89 -8.24
C SER A 473 20.09 33.51 -6.85
#